data_AF-U3U453-F1
#
_entry.id   AF-U3U453-F1
#
_cell.length_a   1.000
_cell.length_b   1.000
_cell.length_c   1.000
_cell.angle_alpha   90.00
_cell.angle_beta   90.00
_cell.angle_gamma   90.00
#
_symmetry.space_group_name_H-M   'P 1'
#
loop_
_entity.id
_entity.type
_entity.pdbx_description
1 polymer ?
#
loop_
_entity_poly.entity_id
_entity_poly.type
_entity_poly.pdbx_seq_one_letter_code
_entity_poly.pdbx_strand_id
1 'polypeptide(L)'
;MTDTPAIDTSTASLSFSNASGNAVSNGRLLRTSGGQYVMEVDNGGGNYQYYNAAVSATSDGTSNALSIVVTSASSINSFSAVNSVTGTSYITLDPANVDVRYTDVDGNSSNDVLKLDADGNYYMDVPNGNLDKTATFVRSDSSGNLMLKTLQGVGDVQIYFQAALSSVTDASTNFTTLRVAETGSEIRLKHPDDPLATLDRAIGQIDSQRTRLGAVANRLLSAQTLQGNATAAIAASRSRIEDADYATEVSSLSRQQILQQASSALLAQANQLPQQVLKLLNA
;
A
#
# COMPACT_ATOMS: atom_id res chain seq x y z
N MET A 1 66.54 37.46 -40.06
CA MET A 1 66.30 36.03 -39.80
C MET A 1 65.59 35.94 -38.46
N THR A 2 64.29 35.71 -38.46
CA THR A 2 63.54 35.39 -37.24
C THR A 2 63.54 33.88 -37.13
N ASP A 3 64.45 33.34 -36.33
CA ASP A 3 64.45 31.92 -36.00
C ASP A 3 63.08 31.57 -35.44
N THR A 4 62.50 30.50 -35.98
CA THR A 4 61.27 29.95 -35.42
C THR A 4 61.64 29.41 -34.04
N PRO A 5 61.04 29.92 -32.95
CA PRO A 5 61.45 29.52 -31.61
C PRO A 5 61.33 28.00 -31.46
N ALA A 6 62.40 27.38 -30.95
CA ALA A 6 62.42 25.95 -30.66
C ALA A 6 61.34 25.65 -29.59
N ILE A 7 60.44 24.74 -29.90
CA ILE A 7 59.35 24.35 -29.01
C ILE A 7 59.93 23.47 -27.87
N ASP A 8 60.07 24.04 -26.67
CA ASP A 8 60.51 23.28 -25.49
C ASP A 8 59.39 22.39 -24.93
N THR A 9 59.35 21.14 -25.38
CA THR A 9 58.32 20.18 -24.94
C THR A 9 58.41 19.79 -23.46
N SER A 10 59.45 20.19 -22.72
CA SER A 10 59.63 19.83 -21.31
C SER A 10 58.78 20.63 -20.32
N THR A 11 58.23 21.78 -20.74
CA THR A 11 57.37 22.67 -19.92
C THR A 11 55.90 22.63 -20.33
N ALA A 12 55.49 21.62 -21.10
CA ALA A 12 54.14 21.55 -21.65
C ALA A 12 53.06 21.33 -20.57
N SER A 13 52.09 22.24 -20.48
CA SER A 13 50.92 22.09 -19.60
C SER A 13 49.73 21.48 -20.36
N LEU A 14 49.06 20.51 -19.74
CA LEU A 14 47.89 19.83 -20.29
C LEU A 14 46.63 20.32 -19.55
N SER A 15 45.63 20.78 -20.30
CA SER A 15 44.35 21.20 -19.72
C SER A 15 43.18 20.59 -20.48
N PHE A 16 42.15 20.20 -19.74
CA PHE A 16 40.88 19.72 -20.27
C PHE A 16 39.78 20.68 -19.87
N SER A 17 38.90 21.02 -20.82
CA SER A 17 37.78 21.91 -20.56
C SER A 17 36.51 21.46 -21.27
N ASN A 18 35.36 21.75 -20.66
CA ASN A 18 34.06 21.48 -21.26
C ASN A 18 33.71 22.55 -22.32
N ALA A 19 32.61 22.36 -23.05
CA ALA A 19 32.17 23.27 -24.12
C ALA A 19 31.86 24.70 -23.63
N SER A 20 31.70 24.89 -22.32
CA SER A 20 31.48 26.19 -21.67
C SER A 20 32.77 26.81 -21.10
N GLY A 21 33.94 26.19 -21.34
CA GLY A 21 35.25 26.70 -20.92
C GLY A 21 35.64 26.38 -19.47
N ASN A 22 34.87 25.56 -18.75
CA ASN A 22 35.20 25.17 -17.38
C ASN A 22 36.20 24.00 -17.37
N ALA A 23 37.15 24.01 -16.45
CA ALA A 23 38.16 22.96 -16.32
C ALA A 23 37.54 21.60 -15.93
N VAL A 24 38.05 20.53 -16.53
CA VAL A 24 37.67 19.14 -16.25
C VAL A 24 38.88 18.41 -15.68
N SER A 25 38.78 18.00 -14.42
CA SER A 25 39.92 17.45 -13.67
C SER A 25 40.23 15.98 -13.99
N ASN A 26 39.23 15.21 -14.43
CA ASN A 26 39.33 13.76 -14.69
C ASN A 26 39.18 13.44 -16.19
N GLY A 27 39.71 14.32 -17.04
CA GLY A 27 39.66 14.18 -18.49
C GLY A 27 40.84 13.37 -19.03
N ARG A 28 40.59 12.55 -20.05
CA ARG A 28 41.63 11.88 -20.86
C ARG A 28 41.33 12.08 -22.34
N LEU A 29 42.35 12.44 -23.13
CA LEU A 29 42.21 12.54 -24.58
C LEU A 29 42.37 11.16 -25.22
N LEU A 30 41.46 10.83 -26.13
CA LEU A 30 41.47 9.64 -26.96
C LEU A 30 41.40 10.04 -28.42
N ARG A 31 41.95 9.18 -29.29
CA ARG A 31 41.84 9.32 -30.74
C ARG A 31 41.17 8.06 -31.30
N THR A 32 40.07 8.23 -32.04
CA THR A 32 39.34 7.11 -32.63
C THR A 32 40.08 6.58 -33.87
N SER A 33 39.75 5.36 -34.29
CA SER A 33 40.29 4.77 -35.53
C SER A 33 39.97 5.58 -36.79
N GLY A 34 38.94 6.44 -36.75
CA GLY A 34 38.57 7.37 -37.81
C GLY A 34 39.30 8.73 -37.74
N GLY A 35 40.26 8.88 -36.83
CA GLY A 35 41.08 10.09 -36.70
C GLY A 35 40.45 11.23 -35.90
N GLN A 36 39.26 11.04 -35.32
CA GLN A 36 38.59 12.05 -34.49
C GLN A 36 39.13 12.05 -33.05
N TYR A 37 39.24 13.24 -32.45
CA TYR A 37 39.61 13.40 -31.06
C TYR A 37 38.37 13.39 -30.16
N VAL A 38 38.46 12.65 -29.07
CA VAL A 38 37.38 12.46 -28.10
C VAL A 38 37.96 12.65 -26.71
N MET A 39 37.25 13.39 -25.86
CA MET A 39 37.58 13.49 -24.44
C MET A 39 36.75 12.47 -23.67
N GLU A 40 37.43 11.55 -23.00
CA GLU A 40 36.87 10.67 -21.97
C GLU A 40 36.85 11.43 -20.65
N VAL A 41 35.73 11.38 -19.93
CA VAL A 41 35.58 11.96 -18.60
C VAL A 41 35.09 10.86 -17.66
N ASP A 42 35.85 10.62 -16.60
CA ASP A 42 35.45 9.72 -15.51
C ASP A 42 34.47 10.45 -14.58
N ASN A 43 33.23 9.95 -14.51
CA ASN A 43 32.18 10.50 -13.65
C ASN A 43 32.01 9.69 -12.34
N GLY A 44 32.95 8.80 -12.04
CA GLY A 44 32.97 7.95 -10.85
C GLY A 44 32.31 6.58 -11.06
N GLY A 45 32.73 5.61 -10.23
CA GLY A 45 32.12 4.26 -10.21
C GLY A 45 32.38 3.42 -11.46
N GLY A 46 33.39 3.75 -12.27
CA GLY A 46 33.70 3.05 -13.53
C GLY A 46 32.87 3.50 -14.74
N ASN A 47 32.10 4.59 -14.61
CA ASN A 47 31.31 5.15 -15.68
C ASN A 47 32.06 6.26 -16.42
N TYR A 48 32.31 6.04 -17.71
CA TYR A 48 33.02 6.97 -18.57
C TYR A 48 32.08 7.61 -19.59
N GLN A 49 32.12 8.93 -19.71
CA GLN A 49 31.42 9.67 -20.75
C GLN A 49 32.42 10.16 -21.80
N TYR A 50 32.05 10.01 -23.07
CA TYR A 50 32.88 10.41 -24.20
C TYR A 50 32.26 11.63 -24.87
N TYR A 51 33.07 12.63 -25.16
CA TYR A 51 32.64 13.86 -25.82
C TYR A 51 33.55 14.15 -27.01
N ASN A 52 32.99 14.66 -28.12
CA ASN A 52 33.85 15.14 -29.20
C ASN A 52 34.73 16.28 -28.68
N ALA A 53 36.00 16.27 -29.07
CA ALA A 53 36.96 17.24 -28.58
C ALA A 53 37.80 17.82 -29.72
N ALA A 54 38.17 19.09 -29.57
CA ALA A 54 39.20 19.73 -30.37
C ALA A 54 40.47 19.87 -29.53
N VAL A 55 41.61 19.70 -30.19
CA VAL A 55 42.93 19.82 -29.58
C VAL A 55 43.60 21.05 -30.17
N SER A 56 43.99 22.00 -29.33
CA SER A 56 44.78 23.16 -29.72
C SER A 56 46.11 23.17 -28.97
N ALA A 57 47.19 23.44 -29.70
CA ALA A 57 48.53 23.61 -29.14
C ALA A 57 48.95 25.07 -29.31
N THR A 58 49.40 25.70 -28.24
CA THR A 58 49.92 27.07 -28.25
C THR A 58 51.31 27.11 -27.65
N SER A 59 52.23 27.84 -28.28
CA SER A 59 53.60 28.05 -27.82
C SER A 59 53.89 29.55 -27.86
N ASP A 60 54.40 30.11 -26.77
CA ASP A 60 54.86 31.50 -26.70
C ASP A 60 56.41 31.62 -26.72
N GLY A 61 57.10 30.52 -27.05
CA GLY A 61 58.55 30.44 -27.08
C GLY A 61 59.21 30.17 -25.72
N THR A 62 58.46 30.19 -24.61
CA THR A 62 58.96 29.83 -23.26
C THR A 62 58.13 28.71 -22.62
N SER A 63 56.81 28.72 -22.84
CA SER A 63 55.86 27.72 -22.35
C SER A 63 55.06 27.13 -23.50
N ASN A 64 54.79 25.83 -23.40
CA ASN A 64 53.90 25.13 -24.31
C ASN A 64 52.62 24.72 -23.57
N ALA A 65 51.48 24.83 -24.23
CA ALA A 65 50.21 24.37 -23.68
C ALA A 65 49.44 23.56 -24.71
N LEU A 66 48.90 22.42 -24.26
CA LEU A 66 47.96 21.60 -25.01
C LEU A 66 46.59 21.71 -24.33
N SER A 67 45.63 22.30 -25.03
CA SER A 67 44.26 22.45 -24.55
C SER A 67 43.34 21.50 -25.30
N ILE A 68 42.58 20.71 -24.54
CA ILE A 68 41.53 19.84 -25.04
C ILE A 68 40.20 20.46 -24.64
N VAL A 69 39.41 20.84 -25.63
CA VAL A 69 38.11 21.48 -25.43
C VAL A 69 37.03 20.59 -26.02
N VAL A 70 36.02 20.27 -25.23
CA VAL A 70 34.83 19.57 -25.72
C VAL A 70 34.09 20.46 -26.71
N THR A 71 33.80 19.93 -27.89
CA THR A 71 33.12 20.65 -28.98
C THR A 71 31.61 20.39 -29.02
N SER A 72 31.12 19.36 -28.32
CA SER A 72 29.70 19.02 -28.24
C SER A 72 29.22 18.89 -26.79
N ALA A 73 28.13 19.57 -26.43
CA ALA A 73 27.56 19.50 -25.07
C ALA A 73 26.96 18.11 -24.73
N SER A 74 26.66 17.30 -25.74
CA SER A 74 26.12 15.94 -25.58
C SER A 74 27.23 14.89 -25.58
N SER A 75 27.15 13.92 -24.67
CA SER A 75 28.03 12.74 -24.69
C SER A 75 27.67 11.81 -25.86
N ILE A 76 28.69 11.24 -26.48
CA ILE A 76 28.59 10.29 -27.60
C ILE A 76 27.93 8.99 -27.12
N ASN A 77 28.16 8.61 -25.86
CA ASN A 77 27.47 7.52 -25.18
C ASN A 77 26.52 8.08 -24.12
N SER A 78 25.25 7.70 -24.19
CA SER A 78 24.31 7.82 -23.08
C SER A 78 23.83 6.42 -22.73
N PHE A 79 23.94 6.06 -21.46
CA PHE A 79 23.41 4.81 -20.92
C PHE A 79 22.29 5.18 -19.93
N SER A 80 21.10 4.62 -20.12
CA SER A 80 20.01 4.69 -19.13
C SER A 80 19.93 3.36 -18.40
N ALA A 81 19.68 3.40 -17.10
CA ALA A 81 19.31 2.20 -16.36
C ALA A 81 18.06 1.57 -17.00
N VAL A 82 18.12 0.26 -17.23
CA VAL A 82 16.98 -0.52 -17.70
C VAL A 82 16.28 -1.04 -16.45
N ASN A 83 15.19 -0.39 -16.04
CA ASN A 83 14.44 -0.75 -14.83
C ASN A 83 13.54 -1.98 -15.05
N SER A 84 13.37 -2.43 -16.29
CA SER A 84 12.58 -3.59 -16.65
C SER A 84 13.05 -4.18 -17.97
N VAL A 85 13.21 -5.49 -18.03
CA VAL A 85 13.52 -6.20 -19.28
C VAL A 85 12.29 -6.97 -19.75
N THR A 86 11.95 -6.83 -21.03
CA THR A 86 10.95 -7.67 -21.69
C THR A 86 11.65 -8.83 -22.40
N GLY A 87 11.18 -10.05 -22.21
CA GLY A 87 11.82 -11.24 -22.77
C GLY A 87 11.03 -12.52 -22.48
N THR A 88 11.45 -13.63 -23.10
CA THR A 88 10.90 -14.96 -22.86
C THR A 88 11.60 -15.59 -21.67
N SER A 89 10.97 -15.62 -20.51
CA SER A 89 11.44 -16.38 -19.35
C SER A 89 10.88 -17.79 -19.39
N TYR A 90 11.72 -18.81 -19.18
CA TYR A 90 11.25 -20.12 -18.73
C TYR A 90 10.95 -19.99 -17.24
N ILE A 91 9.70 -19.67 -16.91
CA ILE A 91 9.28 -19.52 -15.52
C ILE A 91 9.15 -20.93 -14.95
N THR A 92 10.19 -21.39 -14.26
CA THR A 92 9.98 -22.36 -13.17
C THR A 92 9.32 -21.54 -12.08
N LEU A 93 8.03 -21.77 -11.82
CA LEU A 93 7.29 -20.96 -10.85
C LEU A 93 7.87 -21.20 -9.46
N ASP A 94 8.80 -20.33 -9.05
CA ASP A 94 9.12 -20.15 -7.65
C ASP A 94 8.04 -19.24 -7.06
N PRO A 95 7.07 -19.79 -6.29
CA PRO A 95 5.97 -19.01 -5.75
C PRO A 95 6.44 -17.89 -4.81
N ALA A 96 7.70 -17.90 -4.35
CA ALA A 96 8.26 -16.82 -3.54
C ALA A 96 8.61 -15.55 -4.35
N ASN A 97 8.84 -15.69 -5.66
CA ASN A 97 9.41 -14.63 -6.50
C ASN A 97 8.55 -14.27 -7.73
N VAL A 98 7.34 -14.84 -7.82
CA VAL A 98 6.42 -14.63 -8.93
C VAL A 98 5.06 -14.16 -8.41
N ASP A 99 4.64 -12.96 -8.83
CA ASP A 99 3.27 -12.47 -8.64
C ASP A 99 2.48 -12.68 -9.94
N VAL A 100 1.37 -13.39 -9.86
CA VAL A 100 0.45 -13.57 -10.98
C VAL A 100 -0.73 -12.62 -10.82
N ARG A 101 -0.82 -11.67 -11.75
CA ARG A 101 -1.93 -10.73 -11.85
C ARG A 101 -2.89 -11.19 -12.92
N TYR A 102 -4.14 -11.31 -12.55
CA TYR A 102 -5.25 -11.61 -13.44
C TYR A 102 -6.01 -10.34 -13.79
N THR A 103 -6.41 -10.19 -15.04
CA THR A 103 -7.36 -9.16 -15.46
C THR A 103 -8.49 -9.84 -16.24
N ASP A 104 -9.73 -9.65 -15.81
CA ASP A 104 -10.90 -10.16 -16.51
C ASP A 104 -11.26 -9.30 -17.74
N VAL A 105 -12.23 -9.77 -18.53
CA VAL A 105 -12.72 -9.08 -19.73
C VAL A 105 -13.40 -7.74 -19.40
N ASP A 106 -13.92 -7.60 -18.17
CA ASP A 106 -14.57 -6.38 -17.68
C ASP A 106 -13.54 -5.35 -17.15
N GLY A 107 -12.26 -5.71 -17.11
CA GLY A 107 -11.15 -4.87 -16.66
C GLY A 107 -10.83 -4.96 -15.17
N ASN A 108 -11.55 -5.78 -14.39
CA ASN A 108 -11.24 -6.01 -12.98
C ASN A 108 -9.96 -6.82 -12.86
N SER A 109 -9.06 -6.37 -11.99
CA SER A 109 -7.77 -7.02 -11.79
C SER A 109 -7.62 -7.56 -10.38
N SER A 110 -7.07 -8.77 -10.27
CA SER A 110 -6.71 -9.43 -9.02
C SER A 110 -5.22 -9.74 -9.02
N ASN A 111 -4.58 -9.59 -7.87
CA ASN A 111 -3.16 -9.87 -7.68
C ASN A 111 -2.98 -11.17 -6.90
N ASP A 112 -1.82 -11.81 -7.03
CA ASP A 112 -1.49 -13.08 -6.37
C ASP A 112 -2.57 -14.17 -6.49
N VAL A 113 -3.09 -14.32 -7.70
CA VAL A 113 -4.21 -15.26 -7.96
C VAL A 113 -3.76 -16.71 -8.04
N LEU A 114 -2.48 -16.98 -8.24
CA LEU A 114 -2.02 -18.33 -8.52
C LEU A 114 -2.04 -19.20 -7.25
N LYS A 115 -2.69 -20.35 -7.33
CA LYS A 115 -2.78 -21.36 -6.28
C LYS A 115 -2.48 -22.74 -6.85
N LEU A 116 -2.17 -23.68 -5.95
CA LEU A 116 -1.97 -25.08 -6.25
C LEU A 116 -3.14 -25.86 -5.67
N ASP A 117 -3.77 -26.73 -6.45
CA ASP A 117 -4.80 -27.64 -5.95
C ASP A 117 -4.19 -28.85 -5.21
N ALA A 118 -5.04 -29.71 -4.65
CA ALA A 118 -4.62 -30.90 -3.91
C ALA A 118 -3.90 -31.94 -4.79
N ASP A 119 -4.09 -31.87 -6.11
CA ASP A 119 -3.52 -32.77 -7.10
C ASP A 119 -2.21 -32.21 -7.69
N GLY A 120 -1.77 -31.02 -7.26
CA GLY A 120 -0.55 -30.37 -7.72
C GLY A 120 -0.70 -29.61 -9.03
N ASN A 121 -1.92 -29.31 -9.47
CA ASN A 121 -2.15 -28.46 -10.64
C ASN A 121 -2.27 -26.99 -10.23
N TYR A 122 -1.72 -26.13 -11.08
CA TYR A 122 -1.85 -24.69 -10.91
C TYR A 122 -3.20 -24.19 -11.43
N TYR A 123 -3.89 -23.41 -10.62
CA TYR A 123 -5.07 -22.65 -11.00
C TYR A 123 -4.96 -21.21 -10.50
N MET A 124 -5.74 -20.33 -11.09
CA MET A 124 -5.85 -18.94 -10.68
C MET A 124 -7.17 -18.78 -9.93
N ASP A 125 -7.09 -18.46 -8.64
CA ASP A 125 -8.22 -18.09 -7.80
C ASP A 125 -8.46 -16.57 -7.94
N VAL A 126 -9.54 -16.20 -8.61
CA VAL A 126 -9.89 -14.82 -8.95
C VAL A 126 -11.13 -14.44 -8.13
N PRO A 127 -10.97 -13.66 -7.05
CA PRO A 127 -12.12 -13.18 -6.29
C PRO A 127 -13.00 -12.28 -7.18
N ASN A 128 -14.22 -12.72 -7.51
CA ASN A 128 -15.17 -11.92 -8.27
C ASN A 128 -16.45 -11.63 -7.44
N GLY A 129 -16.29 -10.77 -6.43
CA GLY A 129 -17.38 -10.42 -5.53
C GLY A 129 -17.82 -11.60 -4.65
N ASN A 130 -19.08 -12.02 -4.78
CA ASN A 130 -19.68 -13.10 -3.99
C ASN A 130 -19.56 -14.50 -4.65
N LEU A 131 -19.03 -14.57 -5.87
CA LEU A 131 -18.84 -15.83 -6.58
C LEU A 131 -17.35 -16.03 -6.83
N ASP A 132 -16.82 -17.17 -6.35
CA ASP A 132 -15.46 -17.57 -6.65
C ASP A 132 -15.36 -17.86 -8.16
N LYS A 133 -14.40 -17.20 -8.82
CA LYS A 133 -14.06 -17.45 -10.21
C LYS A 133 -12.69 -18.11 -10.22
N THR A 134 -12.58 -19.30 -10.79
CA THR A 134 -11.28 -19.93 -11.00
C THR A 134 -10.93 -19.90 -12.48
N ALA A 135 -9.65 -19.77 -12.80
CA ALA A 135 -9.14 -19.80 -14.15
C ALA A 135 -7.98 -20.78 -14.28
N THR A 136 -7.95 -21.54 -15.37
CA THR A 136 -6.86 -22.49 -15.69
C THR A 136 -6.45 -22.29 -17.12
N PHE A 137 -5.15 -22.42 -17.39
CA PHE A 137 -4.65 -22.39 -18.75
C PHE A 137 -4.98 -23.71 -19.45
N VAL A 138 -5.54 -23.61 -20.64
CA VAL A 138 -5.83 -24.76 -21.51
C VAL A 138 -5.39 -24.42 -22.92
N ARG A 139 -5.10 -25.43 -23.73
CA ARG A 139 -4.75 -25.23 -25.14
C ARG A 139 -5.86 -25.75 -26.02
N SER A 140 -6.21 -24.98 -27.05
CA SER A 140 -7.09 -25.47 -28.11
C SER A 140 -6.34 -26.52 -28.94
N ASP A 141 -6.95 -27.69 -29.13
CA ASP A 141 -6.38 -28.86 -29.83
C ASP A 141 -6.09 -28.60 -31.32
N SER A 142 -6.93 -27.80 -31.96
CA SER A 142 -6.91 -27.55 -33.40
C SER A 142 -5.98 -26.40 -33.82
N SER A 143 -5.73 -25.43 -32.93
CA SER A 143 -4.98 -24.21 -33.23
C SER A 143 -3.71 -24.03 -32.37
N GLY A 144 -3.55 -24.81 -31.30
CA GLY A 144 -2.45 -24.67 -30.34
C GLY A 144 -2.50 -23.38 -29.49
N ASN A 145 -3.53 -22.55 -29.69
CA ASN A 145 -3.74 -21.28 -29.02
C ASN A 145 -3.97 -21.49 -27.52
N LEU A 146 -3.34 -20.63 -26.71
CA LEU A 146 -3.53 -20.60 -25.27
C LEU A 146 -4.88 -19.93 -24.96
N MET A 147 -5.70 -20.63 -24.19
CA MET A 147 -7.00 -20.16 -23.73
C MET A 147 -7.03 -20.17 -22.20
N LEU A 148 -7.89 -19.33 -21.64
CA LEU A 148 -8.25 -19.34 -20.23
C LEU A 148 -9.58 -20.05 -20.10
N LYS A 149 -9.57 -21.24 -19.48
CA LYS A 149 -10.79 -21.89 -19.00
C LYS A 149 -11.14 -21.26 -17.67
N THR A 150 -12.24 -20.54 -17.63
CA THR A 150 -12.80 -19.95 -16.42
C THR A 150 -14.00 -20.76 -15.95
N LEU A 151 -14.15 -20.84 -14.63
CA LEU A 151 -15.27 -21.47 -13.95
C LEU A 151 -15.85 -20.44 -12.99
N GLN A 152 -17.11 -20.06 -13.19
CA GLN A 152 -17.75 -19.01 -12.38
C GLN A 152 -18.84 -19.60 -11.49
N GLY A 153 -18.67 -19.44 -10.18
CA GLY A 153 -19.71 -19.71 -9.19
C GLY A 153 -20.15 -21.16 -9.13
N VAL A 154 -21.41 -21.35 -8.74
CA VAL A 154 -21.95 -22.61 -8.18
C VAL A 154 -22.42 -23.62 -9.23
N GLY A 155 -22.05 -23.40 -10.48
CA GLY A 155 -22.63 -24.10 -11.63
C GLY A 155 -21.69 -24.53 -12.72
N ASP A 156 -20.38 -24.52 -12.45
CA ASP A 156 -19.33 -24.98 -13.34
C ASP A 156 -19.55 -24.59 -14.80
N VAL A 157 -20.02 -23.36 -15.04
CA VAL A 157 -20.18 -22.84 -16.41
C VAL A 157 -18.79 -22.63 -16.94
N GLN A 158 -18.41 -23.49 -17.88
CA GLN A 158 -17.07 -23.48 -18.45
C GLN A 158 -17.04 -22.49 -19.60
N ILE A 159 -16.38 -21.36 -19.36
CA ILE A 159 -16.23 -20.27 -20.32
C ILE A 159 -14.77 -20.17 -20.70
N TYR A 160 -14.50 -20.06 -21.99
CA TYR A 160 -13.16 -19.92 -22.51
C TYR A 160 -12.94 -18.51 -23.06
N PHE A 161 -11.78 -17.94 -22.76
CA PHE A 161 -11.28 -16.68 -23.32
C PHE A 161 -9.94 -16.91 -24.00
N GLN A 162 -9.56 -16.04 -24.94
CA GLN A 162 -8.19 -16.02 -25.43
C GLN A 162 -7.28 -15.45 -24.35
N ALA A 163 -6.16 -16.12 -24.07
CA ALA A 163 -5.21 -15.66 -23.06
C ALA A 163 -4.22 -14.66 -23.66
N ALA A 164 -4.13 -13.46 -23.10
CA ALA A 164 -2.99 -12.57 -23.32
C ALA A 164 -2.04 -12.67 -22.13
N LEU A 165 -0.76 -12.97 -22.43
CA LEU A 165 0.28 -13.16 -21.42
C LEU A 165 1.39 -12.14 -21.62
N SER A 166 1.77 -11.46 -20.55
CA SER A 166 2.98 -10.64 -20.54
C SER A 166 3.71 -10.82 -19.22
N SER A 167 5.03 -10.77 -19.26
CA SER A 167 5.87 -10.87 -18.07
C SER A 167 6.85 -9.72 -18.04
N VAL A 168 7.01 -9.13 -16.87
CA VAL A 168 8.03 -8.12 -16.60
C VAL A 168 8.81 -8.58 -15.38
N THR A 169 10.13 -8.60 -15.50
CA THR A 169 11.02 -8.87 -14.37
C THR A 169 11.72 -7.59 -13.97
N ASP A 170 11.62 -7.24 -12.70
CA ASP A 170 12.39 -6.14 -12.11
C ASP A 170 13.82 -6.63 -11.85
N ALA A 171 14.78 -6.02 -12.53
CA ALA A 171 16.18 -6.42 -12.48
C ALA A 171 16.84 -6.14 -11.11
N SER A 172 16.24 -5.27 -10.28
CA SER A 172 16.78 -4.92 -8.96
C SER A 172 16.33 -5.89 -7.87
N THR A 173 15.12 -6.41 -7.98
CA THR A 173 14.51 -7.30 -6.98
C THR A 173 14.48 -8.76 -7.41
N ASN A 174 14.78 -9.05 -8.68
CA ASN A 174 14.56 -10.36 -9.31
C ASN A 174 13.11 -10.85 -9.19
N PHE A 175 12.17 -9.93 -9.02
CA PHE A 175 10.76 -10.25 -8.88
C PHE A 175 10.08 -10.19 -10.24
N THR A 176 9.38 -11.26 -10.61
CA THR A 176 8.67 -11.35 -11.89
C THR A 176 7.17 -11.14 -11.66
N THR A 177 6.59 -10.17 -12.35
CA THR A 177 5.14 -10.03 -12.46
C THR A 177 4.67 -10.67 -13.75
N LEU A 178 3.84 -11.71 -13.65
CA LEU A 178 3.13 -12.31 -14.77
C LEU A 178 1.74 -11.69 -14.85
N ARG A 179 1.38 -11.12 -15.99
CA ARG A 179 0.04 -10.60 -16.27
C ARG A 179 -0.68 -11.56 -17.19
N VAL A 180 -1.84 -12.00 -16.74
CA VAL A 180 -2.77 -12.87 -17.43
C VAL A 180 -4.04 -12.07 -17.68
N ALA A 181 -4.43 -11.91 -18.93
CA ALA A 181 -5.65 -11.19 -19.28
C ALA A 181 -6.58 -12.05 -20.15
N GLU A 182 -7.87 -11.97 -19.85
CA GLU A 182 -8.93 -12.42 -20.74
C GLU A 182 -9.03 -11.47 -21.94
N THR A 183 -8.98 -12.02 -23.15
CA THR A 183 -9.11 -11.25 -24.39
C THR A 183 -10.07 -11.94 -25.35
N GLY A 184 -10.65 -11.15 -26.26
CA GLY A 184 -11.60 -11.63 -27.25
C GLY A 184 -12.99 -11.90 -26.68
N SER A 185 -13.85 -12.51 -27.50
CA SER A 185 -15.22 -12.86 -27.12
C SER A 185 -15.27 -14.11 -26.25
N GLU A 186 -16.24 -14.18 -25.34
CA GLU A 186 -16.49 -15.39 -24.56
C GLU A 186 -16.89 -16.58 -25.45
N ILE A 187 -16.30 -17.74 -25.20
CA ILE A 187 -16.68 -19.00 -25.85
C ILE A 187 -17.24 -19.94 -24.79
N ARG A 188 -18.55 -20.17 -24.85
CA ARG A 188 -19.26 -21.05 -23.92
C ARG A 188 -19.42 -22.43 -24.56
N LEU A 189 -18.67 -23.42 -24.06
CA LEU A 189 -18.67 -24.78 -24.64
C LEU A 189 -19.43 -25.81 -23.82
N LYS A 190 -19.67 -25.55 -22.53
CA LYS A 190 -20.33 -26.53 -21.65
C LYS A 190 -21.37 -25.88 -20.74
N HIS A 191 -22.60 -26.37 -20.85
CA HIS A 191 -23.61 -26.24 -19.80
C HIS A 191 -23.30 -27.30 -18.73
N PRO A 192 -23.55 -27.04 -17.43
CA PRO A 192 -23.32 -28.04 -16.39
C PRO A 192 -23.96 -29.37 -16.77
N ASP A 193 -23.20 -30.47 -16.63
CA ASP A 193 -23.67 -31.83 -16.96
C ASP A 193 -24.95 -32.18 -16.19
N ASP A 194 -25.05 -31.64 -14.97
CA ASP A 194 -26.25 -31.68 -14.15
C ASP A 194 -26.64 -30.25 -13.73
N PRO A 195 -27.62 -29.63 -14.41
CA PRO A 195 -28.11 -28.31 -14.06
C PRO A 195 -28.84 -28.30 -12.71
N LEU A 196 -29.39 -29.44 -12.25
CA LEU A 196 -30.04 -29.53 -10.95
C LEU A 196 -29.02 -29.56 -9.82
N ALA A 197 -27.93 -30.33 -9.94
CA ALA A 197 -26.85 -30.32 -8.94
C ALA A 197 -26.20 -28.92 -8.82
N THR A 198 -26.08 -28.20 -9.94
CA THR A 198 -25.69 -26.80 -9.96
C THR A 198 -26.65 -25.91 -9.19
N LEU A 199 -27.94 -26.07 -9.43
CA LEU A 199 -28.98 -25.31 -8.73
C LEU A 199 -29.00 -25.63 -7.23
N ASP A 200 -28.86 -26.90 -6.84
CA ASP A 200 -28.82 -27.35 -5.46
C ASP A 200 -27.64 -26.74 -4.70
N ARG A 201 -26.44 -26.73 -5.30
CA ARG A 201 -25.30 -26.05 -4.70
C ARG A 201 -25.55 -24.54 -4.58
N ALA A 202 -26.13 -23.91 -5.60
CA ALA A 202 -26.44 -22.47 -5.58
C ALA A 202 -27.44 -22.12 -4.47
N ILE A 203 -28.48 -22.93 -4.30
CA ILE A 203 -29.44 -22.84 -3.20
C ILE A 203 -28.72 -23.04 -1.87
N GLY A 204 -27.85 -24.05 -1.75
CA GLY A 204 -27.07 -24.30 -0.54
C GLY A 204 -26.20 -23.11 -0.12
N GLN A 205 -25.61 -22.37 -1.07
CA GLN A 205 -24.88 -21.14 -0.76
C GLN A 205 -25.80 -20.03 -0.25
N ILE A 206 -26.95 -19.81 -0.89
CA ILE A 206 -27.95 -18.84 -0.44
C ILE A 206 -28.42 -19.19 0.97
N ASP A 207 -28.67 -20.47 1.24
CA ASP A 207 -29.11 -20.95 2.56
C ASP A 207 -28.03 -20.82 3.62
N SER A 208 -26.76 -21.01 3.27
CA SER A 208 -25.62 -20.72 4.17
C SER A 208 -25.57 -19.24 4.54
N GLN A 209 -25.74 -18.33 3.58
CA GLN A 209 -25.79 -16.89 3.84
C GLN A 209 -27.00 -16.52 4.71
N ARG A 210 -28.18 -17.06 4.41
CA ARG A 210 -29.38 -16.88 5.23
C ARG A 210 -29.20 -17.39 6.65
N THR A 211 -28.53 -18.53 6.82
CA THR A 211 -28.21 -19.10 8.14
C THR A 211 -27.29 -18.16 8.92
N ARG A 212 -26.26 -17.60 8.27
CA ARG A 212 -25.38 -16.60 8.90
C ARG A 212 -26.15 -15.34 9.31
N LEU A 213 -27.01 -14.82 8.45
CA LEU A 213 -27.87 -13.67 8.77
C LEU A 213 -28.83 -13.97 9.92
N GLY A 214 -29.43 -15.17 9.96
CA GLY A 214 -30.26 -15.62 11.07
C GLY A 214 -29.50 -15.72 12.39
N ALA A 215 -28.26 -16.23 12.36
CA ALA A 215 -27.39 -16.27 13.53
C ALA A 215 -27.04 -14.86 14.03
N VAL A 216 -26.76 -13.93 13.12
CA VAL A 216 -26.54 -12.51 13.46
C VAL A 216 -27.80 -11.90 14.07
N ALA A 217 -28.98 -12.14 13.49
CA ALA A 217 -30.25 -11.67 14.04
C ALA A 217 -30.50 -12.21 15.46
N ASN A 218 -30.24 -13.50 15.72
CA ASN A 218 -30.35 -14.09 17.06
C ASN A 218 -29.40 -13.44 18.07
N ARG A 219 -28.17 -13.14 17.66
CA ARG A 219 -27.21 -12.39 18.50
C ARG A 219 -27.70 -10.98 18.79
N LEU A 220 -28.27 -10.28 17.80
CA LEU A 220 -28.82 -8.94 17.98
C LEU A 220 -30.02 -8.94 18.94
N LEU A 221 -30.93 -9.91 18.82
CA LEU A 221 -32.05 -10.09 19.75
C LEU A 221 -31.55 -10.36 21.18
N SER A 222 -30.56 -11.23 21.34
CA SER A 222 -29.96 -11.53 22.66
C SER A 222 -29.30 -10.29 23.27
N ALA A 223 -28.55 -9.53 22.46
CA ALA A 223 -27.93 -8.28 22.88
C ALA A 223 -28.97 -7.24 23.30
N GLN A 224 -30.08 -7.13 22.56
CA GLN A 224 -31.19 -6.25 22.88
C GLN A 224 -31.82 -6.61 24.25
N THR A 225 -32.12 -7.89 24.50
CA THR A 225 -32.68 -8.34 25.79
C THR A 225 -31.72 -8.06 26.94
N LEU A 226 -30.42 -8.31 26.75
CA LEU A 226 -29.40 -8.03 27.76
C LEU A 226 -29.32 -6.52 28.07
N GLN A 227 -29.31 -5.67 27.04
CA GLN A 227 -29.29 -4.22 27.21
C GLN A 227 -30.56 -3.70 27.92
N GLY A 228 -31.74 -4.26 27.61
CA GLY A 228 -32.98 -3.93 28.30
C GLY A 228 -32.90 -4.25 29.81
N ASN A 229 -32.42 -5.45 30.16
CA ASN A 229 -32.23 -5.85 31.55
C ASN A 229 -31.19 -4.98 32.28
N ALA A 230 -30.06 -4.68 31.64
CA ALA A 230 -29.04 -3.80 32.20
C ALA A 230 -29.60 -2.40 32.45
N THR A 231 -30.37 -1.85 31.51
CA THR A 231 -31.00 -0.53 31.65
C THR A 231 -31.98 -0.50 32.83
N ALA A 232 -32.82 -1.54 32.97
CA ALA A 232 -33.74 -1.65 34.10
C ALA A 232 -33.01 -1.77 35.45
N ALA A 233 -31.93 -2.57 35.51
CA ALA A 233 -31.11 -2.72 36.71
C ALA A 233 -30.38 -1.41 37.09
N ILE A 234 -29.83 -0.69 36.10
CA ILE A 234 -29.20 0.63 36.29
C ILE A 234 -30.23 1.64 36.77
N ALA A 235 -31.41 1.70 36.15
CA ALA A 235 -32.49 2.61 36.56
C ALA A 235 -32.94 2.33 38.01
N ALA A 236 -33.15 1.07 38.38
CA ALA A 236 -33.51 0.67 39.74
C ALA A 236 -32.39 0.96 40.76
N SER A 237 -31.13 0.85 40.36
CA SER A 237 -29.99 1.18 41.24
C SER A 237 -29.86 2.69 41.42
N ARG A 238 -30.06 3.47 40.35
CA ARG A 238 -30.08 4.92 40.39
C ARG A 238 -31.22 5.45 41.26
N SER A 239 -32.45 4.94 41.09
CA SER A 239 -33.58 5.31 41.96
C SER A 239 -33.28 5.03 43.43
N ARG A 240 -32.69 3.88 43.78
CA ARG A 240 -32.31 3.59 45.17
C ARG A 240 -31.26 4.55 45.74
N ILE A 241 -30.30 4.98 44.93
CA ILE A 241 -29.30 5.97 45.36
C ILE A 241 -29.98 7.32 45.56
N GLU A 242 -30.72 7.81 44.57
CA GLU A 242 -31.42 9.10 44.63
C GLU A 242 -32.43 9.14 45.80
N ASP A 243 -33.24 8.09 45.99
CA ASP A 243 -34.22 8.02 47.07
C ASP A 243 -33.56 7.97 48.46
N ALA A 244 -32.42 7.28 48.61
CA ALA A 244 -31.67 7.24 49.88
C ALA A 244 -30.99 8.58 50.20
N ASP A 245 -30.45 9.26 49.18
CA ASP A 245 -29.87 10.59 49.30
C ASP A 245 -30.94 11.61 49.69
N TYR A 246 -32.11 11.57 49.04
CA TYR A 246 -33.27 12.39 49.42
C TYR A 246 -33.75 12.12 50.84
N ALA A 247 -33.88 10.85 51.24
CA ALA A 247 -34.30 10.49 52.59
C ALA A 247 -33.32 11.02 53.66
N THR A 248 -32.01 10.99 53.37
CA THR A 248 -30.96 11.51 54.26
C THR A 248 -31.00 13.03 54.37
N GLU A 249 -31.11 13.74 53.24
CA GLU A 249 -31.20 15.21 53.21
C GLU A 249 -32.46 15.71 53.92
N VAL A 250 -33.62 15.10 53.65
CA VAL A 250 -34.89 15.45 54.31
C VAL A 250 -34.82 15.17 55.81
N SER A 251 -34.20 14.06 56.22
CA SER A 251 -33.98 13.77 57.65
C SER A 251 -33.06 14.79 58.33
N SER A 252 -32.01 15.24 57.62
CA SER A 252 -31.11 16.29 58.09
C SER A 252 -31.85 17.63 58.21
N LEU A 253 -32.61 18.02 57.19
CA LEU A 253 -33.44 19.23 57.19
C LEU A 253 -34.47 19.21 58.33
N SER A 254 -35.18 18.09 58.51
CA SER A 254 -36.14 17.93 59.60
C SER A 254 -35.46 18.03 60.97
N ARG A 255 -34.29 17.38 61.16
CA ARG A 255 -33.49 17.51 62.38
C ARG A 255 -33.08 18.96 62.64
N GLN A 256 -32.63 19.68 61.61
CA GLN A 256 -32.28 21.10 61.73
C GLN A 256 -33.48 21.94 62.11
N GLN A 257 -34.65 21.73 61.51
CA GLN A 257 -35.89 22.43 61.85
C GLN A 257 -36.32 22.17 63.29
N ILE A 258 -36.27 20.91 63.76
CA ILE A 258 -36.56 20.55 65.15
C ILE A 258 -35.56 21.22 66.11
N LEU A 259 -34.27 21.21 65.78
CA LEU A 259 -33.24 21.88 66.59
C LEU A 259 -33.45 23.39 66.66
N GLN A 260 -33.87 24.04 65.57
CA GLN A 260 -34.18 25.47 65.57
C GLN A 260 -35.41 25.78 66.44
N GLN A 261 -36.48 24.97 66.33
CA GLN A 261 -37.67 25.11 67.17
C GLN A 261 -37.37 24.84 68.65
N ALA A 262 -36.60 23.79 68.96
CA ALA A 262 -36.17 23.47 70.31
C ALA A 262 -35.23 24.54 70.87
N SER A 263 -34.30 25.08 70.07
CA SER A 263 -33.42 26.17 70.50
C SER A 263 -34.22 27.41 70.84
N SER A 264 -35.23 27.77 70.04
CA SER A 264 -36.14 28.88 70.36
C SER A 264 -36.95 28.64 71.64
N ALA A 265 -37.51 27.43 71.81
CA ALA A 265 -38.27 27.06 73.01
C ALA A 265 -37.38 27.00 74.27
N LEU A 266 -36.17 26.45 74.16
CA LEU A 266 -35.18 26.42 75.24
C LEU A 266 -34.68 27.83 75.56
N LEU A 267 -34.48 28.69 74.56
CA LEU A 267 -34.12 30.09 74.78
C LEU A 267 -35.27 30.82 75.51
N ALA A 268 -36.52 30.59 75.11
CA ALA A 268 -37.69 31.14 75.79
C ALA A 268 -37.78 30.65 77.24
N GLN A 269 -37.56 29.35 77.49
CA GLN A 269 -37.53 28.76 78.83
C GLN A 269 -36.36 29.31 79.67
N ALA A 270 -35.17 29.41 79.09
CA ALA A 270 -33.97 29.94 79.73
C ALA A 270 -34.07 31.44 80.03
N ASN A 271 -34.86 32.19 79.26
CA ASN A 271 -35.16 33.60 79.55
C ASN A 271 -36.24 33.77 80.63
N GLN A 272 -37.12 32.78 80.81
CA GLN A 272 -38.13 32.78 81.88
C GLN A 272 -37.58 32.33 83.23
N LEU A 273 -36.59 31.43 83.26
CA LEU A 273 -35.99 30.91 84.49
C LEU A 273 -35.41 32.02 85.40
N PRO A 274 -34.63 33.01 84.91
CA PRO A 274 -34.11 34.12 85.72
C PRO A 274 -35.21 35.02 86.26
N GLN A 275 -36.31 35.22 85.52
CA GLN A 275 -37.43 36.04 85.96
C GLN A 275 -38.21 35.38 87.11
N GLN A 276 -38.30 34.04 87.11
CA GLN A 276 -38.89 33.30 88.22
C GLN A 276 -37.99 33.33 89.46
N VAL A 277 -36.66 33.25 89.30
CA VAL A 277 -35.71 33.36 90.41
C VAL A 277 -35.71 34.79 91.01
N LEU A 278 -35.80 35.83 90.18
CA LEU A 278 -35.93 37.22 90.66
C LEU A 278 -37.24 37.47 91.42
N LYS A 279 -38.33 36.76 91.09
CA LYS A 279 -39.57 36.79 91.89
C LYS A 279 -39.42 36.12 93.26
N LEU A 280 -38.54 35.14 93.38
CA LEU A 280 -38.25 34.43 94.65
C LEU A 280 -37.20 35.15 95.52
N LEU A 281 -36.40 36.06 94.95
CA LEU A 281 -35.43 36.88 95.69
C LEU A 281 -35.97 38.25 96.12
N ASN A 282 -37.11 38.68 95.57
CA ASN A 282 -37.79 39.95 95.90
C ASN A 282 -39.07 39.75 96.75
N ALA A 283 -39.30 38.54 97.27
CA ALA A 283 -40.38 38.18 98.18
C ALA A 283 -39.77 37.70 99.51
#